data_AF-A0A5S5AKH7-F1
#
_entry.id   AF-A0A5S5AKH7-F1
#
_cell.length_a   1.000
_cell.length_b   1.000
_cell.length_c   1.000
_cell.angle_alpha   90.00
_cell.angle_beta   90.00
_cell.angle_gamma   90.00
#
_symmetry.space_group_name_H-M   'P 1'
#
loop_
_entity.id
_entity.type
_entity.pdbx_description
1 polymer ?
#
loop_
_entity_poly.entity_id
_entity_poly.type
_entity_poly.pdbx_seq_one_letter_code
_entity_poly.pdbx_strand_id
1 'polypeptide(L)'
;MALSFDRDYSLEEVQAMLPGEVKPVWYWVNTYNEEGLNGQKNGERILFANQVYGMKGVNSDGTTEEDPRLSFISAINSGLKRKSRYQLQFRRLYERLSNDKGEITKENIRVIGVVVTGDTASMKLLRDKNYIKAATLGIVIDKY
;
A
#
# COMPACT_ATOMS: atom_id res chain seq x y z
N MET A 1 8.58 -9.55 -4.62
CA MET A 1 8.19 -10.05 -3.28
C MET A 1 7.12 -9.14 -2.72
N ALA A 2 6.13 -9.67 -2.02
CA ALA A 2 5.10 -8.89 -1.35
C ALA A 2 5.31 -8.97 0.16
N LEU A 3 5.31 -7.81 0.84
CA LEU A 3 5.56 -7.66 2.26
C LEU A 3 4.31 -7.10 2.93
N SER A 4 3.85 -7.74 4.00
CA SER A 4 2.86 -7.19 4.92
C SER A 4 3.56 -6.71 6.18
N PHE A 5 3.21 -5.51 6.63
CA PHE A 5 3.81 -4.90 7.81
C PHE A 5 3.11 -5.34 9.11
N ASP A 6 3.81 -5.20 10.22
CA ASP A 6 3.31 -5.48 11.59
C ASP A 6 2.32 -4.41 12.08
N ARG A 7 2.51 -3.16 11.66
CA ARG A 7 1.59 -2.03 11.84
C ARG A 7 1.50 -1.19 10.57
N ASP A 8 0.69 -0.15 10.60
CA ASP A 8 0.68 0.84 9.54
C ASP A 8 1.79 1.89 9.72
N TYR A 9 2.38 2.28 8.60
CA TYR A 9 3.53 3.19 8.54
C TYR A 9 3.23 4.38 7.63
N SER A 10 3.88 5.52 7.85
CA SER A 10 3.90 6.60 6.86
C SER A 10 4.71 6.17 5.64
N LEU A 11 4.53 6.86 4.51
CA LEU A 11 5.34 6.59 3.33
C LEU A 11 6.84 6.77 3.62
N GLU A 12 7.18 7.82 4.36
CA GLU A 12 8.54 8.15 4.78
C GLU A 12 9.14 7.07 5.68
N GLU A 13 8.37 6.56 6.64
CA GLU A 13 8.78 5.42 7.48
C GLU A 13 9.10 4.21 6.57
N VAL A 14 8.22 3.87 5.62
CA VAL A 14 8.44 2.73 4.72
C VAL A 14 9.70 2.92 3.87
N GLN A 15 9.89 4.10 3.28
CA GLN A 15 11.05 4.42 2.45
C GLN A 15 12.36 4.36 3.26
N ALA A 16 12.34 4.78 4.53
CA ALA A 16 13.52 4.74 5.40
C ALA A 16 13.85 3.31 5.90
N MET A 17 12.84 2.44 6.04
CA MET A 17 13.02 1.07 6.53
C MET A 17 13.48 0.07 5.46
N LEU A 18 13.16 0.34 4.19
CA LEU A 18 13.55 -0.52 3.08
C LEU A 18 15.04 -0.33 2.74
N PRO A 19 15.80 -1.41 2.51
CA PRO A 19 17.17 -1.30 1.99
C PRO A 19 17.18 -0.57 0.64
N GLY A 20 18.21 0.25 0.37
CA GLY A 20 18.25 1.09 -0.85
C GLY A 20 18.27 0.29 -2.16
N GLU A 21 18.71 -0.95 -2.12
CA GLU A 21 18.73 -1.88 -3.26
C GLU A 21 17.36 -2.50 -3.54
N VAL A 22 16.41 -2.38 -2.62
CA VAL A 22 15.04 -2.88 -2.72
C VAL A 22 14.15 -1.80 -3.32
N LYS A 23 13.56 -2.08 -4.49
CA LYS A 23 12.72 -1.13 -5.20
C LYS A 23 11.24 -1.35 -4.87
N PRO A 24 10.55 -0.42 -4.20
CA PRO A 24 9.11 -0.51 -4.00
C PRO A 24 8.38 -0.24 -5.32
N VAL A 25 7.44 -1.12 -5.69
CA VAL A 25 6.65 -0.98 -6.93
C VAL A 25 5.17 -0.74 -6.67
N TRP A 26 4.67 -1.13 -5.50
CA TRP A 26 3.27 -0.92 -5.13
C TRP A 26 3.11 -0.85 -3.61
N TYR A 27 2.55 0.23 -3.10
CA TYR A 27 2.25 0.40 -1.68
C TYR A 27 0.77 0.08 -1.42
N TRP A 28 0.47 -0.75 -0.43
CA TRP A 28 -0.91 -1.00 0.00
C TRP A 28 -1.32 -0.01 1.07
N VAL A 29 -2.39 0.74 0.80
CA VAL A 29 -2.90 1.80 1.69
C VAL A 29 -3.79 1.19 2.75
N ASN A 30 -3.65 1.67 3.99
CA ASN A 30 -4.56 1.37 5.09
C ASN A 30 -5.91 2.05 4.82
N THR A 31 -6.91 1.25 4.45
CA THR A 31 -8.29 1.74 4.25
C THR A 31 -9.25 1.05 5.22
N TYR A 32 -8.76 0.59 6.37
CA TYR A 32 -9.52 -0.12 7.39
C TYR A 32 -9.87 0.80 8.56
N ASN A 33 -11.08 0.66 9.09
CA ASN A 33 -11.50 1.32 10.33
C ASN A 33 -11.07 0.46 11.52
N GLU A 34 -10.92 1.05 12.71
CA GLU A 34 -10.66 0.30 13.95
C GLU A 34 -11.69 -0.81 14.17
N GLU A 35 -12.96 -0.67 13.78
CA GLU A 35 -13.95 -1.76 13.87
C GLU A 35 -13.67 -2.94 12.92
N GLY A 36 -13.00 -2.69 11.78
CA GLY A 36 -12.54 -3.74 10.86
C GLY A 36 -11.29 -4.47 11.33
N LEU A 37 -10.55 -3.88 12.28
CA LEU A 37 -9.37 -4.45 12.95
C LEU A 37 -9.72 -5.04 14.33
N ASN A 38 -10.71 -4.48 15.03
CA ASN A 38 -11.18 -4.87 16.37
C ASN A 38 -12.30 -5.93 16.32
N GLY A 39 -12.92 -6.16 15.16
CA GLY A 39 -13.92 -7.22 14.96
C GLY A 39 -13.36 -8.64 15.07
N GLN A 40 -12.04 -8.81 15.16
CA GLN A 40 -11.41 -10.09 15.44
C GLN A 40 -10.23 -9.90 16.38
N LYS A 41 -10.44 -10.30 17.63
CA LYS A 41 -9.35 -10.66 18.54
C LYS A 41 -8.39 -11.57 17.78
N ASN A 42 -7.11 -11.21 17.78
CA ASN A 42 -5.96 -12.01 17.35
C ASN A 42 -5.84 -12.32 15.84
N GLY A 43 -4.98 -11.56 15.16
CA GLY A 43 -3.98 -12.15 14.25
C GLY A 43 -4.33 -12.53 12.81
N GLU A 44 -5.58 -12.81 12.44
CA GLU A 44 -5.84 -13.72 11.29
C GLU A 44 -6.46 -13.13 10.00
N ARG A 45 -6.47 -11.82 9.78
CA ARG A 45 -6.93 -11.32 8.46
C ARG A 45 -5.80 -11.27 7.44
N ILE A 46 -5.65 -12.36 6.67
CA ILE A 46 -4.88 -12.35 5.42
C ILE A 46 -5.69 -11.52 4.40
N LEU A 47 -5.09 -10.44 3.91
CA LEU A 47 -5.69 -9.58 2.91
C LEU A 47 -5.21 -10.01 1.52
N PHE A 48 -6.16 -10.33 0.65
CA PHE A 48 -5.84 -10.61 -0.75
C PHE A 48 -5.67 -9.31 -1.53
N ALA A 49 -4.87 -9.35 -2.61
CA ALA A 49 -4.55 -8.17 -3.42
C ALA A 49 -5.80 -7.46 -3.99
N ASN A 50 -6.92 -8.17 -4.19
CA ASN A 50 -8.19 -7.60 -4.66
C ASN A 50 -9.03 -6.91 -3.55
N GLN A 51 -8.58 -6.96 -2.30
CA GLN A 51 -9.25 -6.37 -1.14
C GLN A 51 -8.55 -5.13 -0.59
N VAL A 52 -7.44 -4.73 -1.23
CA VAL A 52 -6.60 -3.59 -0.84
C VAL A 52 -6.56 -2.55 -1.95
N TYR A 53 -6.52 -1.28 -1.55
CA TYR A 53 -6.21 -0.18 -2.45
C TYR A 53 -4.72 0.12 -2.35
N GLY A 54 -4.14 0.69 -3.40
CA GLY A 54 -2.72 0.96 -3.38
C GLY A 54 -2.26 2.05 -4.33
N MET A 55 -1.02 2.44 -4.10
CA MET A 55 -0.32 3.49 -4.81
C MET A 55 0.81 2.87 -5.61
N LYS A 56 0.95 3.25 -6.88
CA LYS A 56 2.05 2.79 -7.73
C LYS A 56 3.34 3.46 -7.27
N GLY A 57 4.33 2.67 -6.88
CA GLY A 57 5.64 3.17 -6.40
C GLY A 57 6.66 3.39 -7.52
N VAL A 58 6.26 3.23 -8.77
CA VAL A 58 7.13 3.37 -9.94
C VAL A 58 6.49 4.21 -11.04
N ASN A 59 7.31 5.04 -11.66
CA ASN A 59 6.99 5.85 -12.81
C ASN A 59 6.87 5.01 -14.09
N SER A 60 6.40 5.62 -15.17
CA SER A 60 6.26 4.96 -16.47
C SER A 60 7.59 4.53 -17.09
N ASP A 61 8.70 5.18 -16.70
CA ASP A 61 10.07 4.85 -17.09
C ASP A 61 10.73 3.79 -16.18
N GLY A 62 10.02 3.30 -15.16
CA GLY A 62 10.52 2.32 -14.21
C GLY A 62 11.37 2.88 -13.07
N THR A 63 11.51 4.20 -12.97
CA THR A 63 12.12 4.86 -11.79
C THR A 63 11.18 4.83 -10.60
N THR A 64 11.72 4.93 -9.38
CA THR A 64 10.91 5.02 -8.15
C THR A 64 10.14 6.34 -8.14
N GLU A 65 8.84 6.28 -7.85
CA GLU A 65 8.02 7.46 -7.55
C GLU A 65 8.21 7.83 -6.07
N GLU A 66 8.74 9.03 -5.83
CA GLU A 66 9.07 9.52 -4.49
C GLU A 66 7.81 9.76 -3.65
N ASP A 67 6.74 10.28 -4.25
CA ASP A 67 5.50 10.55 -3.54
C ASP A 67 4.24 10.26 -4.38
N PRO A 68 3.76 8.99 -4.38
CA PRO A 68 2.59 8.63 -5.15
C PRO A 68 1.26 9.06 -4.50
N ARG A 69 1.27 9.68 -3.32
CA ARG A 69 0.05 10.03 -2.57
C ARG A 69 -0.79 11.07 -3.30
N LEU A 70 -0.18 12.06 -3.95
CA LEU A 70 -0.91 13.10 -4.67
C LEU A 70 -1.73 12.53 -5.82
N SER A 71 -1.12 11.67 -6.63
CA SER A 71 -1.78 10.97 -7.74
C SER A 71 -2.91 10.07 -7.23
N PHE A 72 -2.69 9.39 -6.10
CA PHE A 72 -3.70 8.56 -5.46
C PHE A 72 -4.92 9.36 -4.97
N ILE A 73 -4.68 10.45 -4.23
CA ILE A 73 -5.74 11.36 -3.73
C ILE A 73 -6.50 11.97 -4.91
N SER A 74 -5.78 12.41 -5.95
CA SER A 74 -6.39 12.95 -7.18
C SER A 74 -7.27 11.92 -7.89
N ALA A 75 -6.85 10.66 -7.95
CA ALA A 75 -7.64 9.58 -8.54
C ALA A 75 -8.94 9.33 -7.76
N ILE A 76 -8.91 9.36 -6.43
CA ILE A 76 -10.10 9.24 -5.58
C ILE A 76 -11.06 10.41 -5.85
N ASN A 77 -10.56 11.64 -5.77
CA ASN A 77 -11.35 12.86 -6.00
C ASN A 77 -11.98 12.90 -7.39
N SER A 78 -11.24 12.45 -8.40
CA SER A 78 -11.74 12.31 -9.76
C SER A 78 -12.83 11.24 -9.86
N GLY A 79 -12.66 10.12 -9.15
CA GLY A 79 -13.64 9.04 -9.07
C GLY A 79 -14.98 9.46 -8.45
N LEU A 80 -14.97 10.39 -7.49
CA LEU A 80 -16.19 10.95 -6.89
C LEU A 80 -17.04 11.73 -7.90
N LYS A 81 -16.38 12.47 -8.79
CA LYS A 81 -17.02 13.33 -9.80
C LYS A 81 -17.55 12.53 -11.00
N ARG A 82 -17.00 11.34 -11.26
CA ARG A 82 -17.39 10.50 -12.40
C ARG A 82 -18.66 9.71 -12.09
N LYS A 83 -19.66 9.83 -12.98
CA LYS A 83 -20.80 8.90 -12.99
C LYS A 83 -20.33 7.54 -13.49
N SER A 84 -20.12 6.61 -12.57
CA SER A 84 -19.69 5.25 -12.89
C SER A 84 -20.28 4.24 -11.90
N ARG A 85 -20.27 2.95 -12.26
CA ARG A 85 -20.64 1.87 -11.34
C ARG A 85 -19.78 1.79 -10.08
N TYR A 86 -18.65 2.51 -10.05
CA TYR A 86 -17.69 2.53 -8.94
C TYR A 86 -17.83 3.75 -8.00
N GLN A 87 -18.82 4.62 -8.24
CA GLN A 87 -18.94 5.88 -7.51
C GLN A 87 -19.14 5.67 -5.99
N LEU A 88 -19.87 4.63 -5.60
CA LEU A 88 -20.07 4.29 -4.18
C LEU A 88 -18.77 3.83 -3.51
N GLN A 89 -17.93 3.10 -4.23
CA GLN A 89 -16.63 2.61 -3.75
C GLN A 89 -15.68 3.79 -3.55
N PHE A 90 -15.63 4.73 -4.48
CA PHE A 90 -14.85 5.97 -4.31
C PHE A 90 -15.34 6.80 -3.13
N ARG A 91 -16.65 6.91 -2.94
CA ARG A 91 -17.23 7.65 -1.80
C ARG A 91 -16.84 7.03 -0.46
N ARG A 92 -17.01 5.72 -0.31
CA ARG A 92 -16.61 4.99 0.90
C ARG A 92 -15.11 5.11 1.17
N LEU A 93 -14.29 5.04 0.11
CA LEU A 93 -12.84 5.21 0.25
C LEU A 93 -12.48 6.62 0.70
N TYR A 94 -13.14 7.64 0.16
CA TYR A 94 -12.94 9.03 0.54
C TYR A 94 -13.31 9.31 2.00
N GLU A 95 -14.51 8.89 2.42
CA GLU A 95 -15.00 9.04 3.79
C GLU A 95 -14.03 8.39 4.79
N ARG A 96 -13.51 7.19 4.48
CA ARG A 96 -12.53 6.50 5.33
C ARG A 96 -11.21 7.25 5.44
N LEU A 97 -10.64 7.69 4.33
CA LEU A 97 -9.33 8.30 4.31
C LEU A 97 -9.35 9.74 4.82
N SER A 98 -10.46 10.46 4.67
CA SER A 98 -10.58 11.82 5.20
C SER A 98 -10.74 11.87 6.72
N ASN A 99 -11.07 10.74 7.37
CA ASN A 99 -11.25 10.64 8.83
C ASN A 99 -12.15 11.75 9.39
N ASP A 100 -13.31 11.96 8.76
CA ASP A 100 -14.31 13.00 9.07
C ASP A 100 -13.83 14.46 8.95
N LYS A 101 -12.62 14.72 8.43
CA LYS A 101 -12.07 16.07 8.23
C LYS A 101 -12.50 16.73 6.92
N GLY A 102 -13.27 16.02 6.09
CA GLY A 102 -13.80 16.54 4.84
C GLY A 102 -12.79 16.64 3.68
N GLU A 103 -11.52 16.31 3.90
CA GLU A 103 -10.48 16.21 2.88
C GLU A 103 -9.49 15.08 3.20
N ILE A 104 -8.83 14.53 2.18
CA ILE A 104 -7.74 13.56 2.34
C ILE A 104 -6.41 14.31 2.22
N THR A 105 -5.64 14.32 3.30
CA THR A 105 -4.26 14.85 3.32
C THR A 105 -3.24 13.72 3.16
N LYS A 106 -1.97 14.07 2.91
CA LYS A 106 -0.90 13.07 2.78
C LYS A 106 -0.69 12.27 4.07
N GLU A 107 -0.92 12.89 5.21
CA GLU A 107 -0.76 12.33 6.55
C GLU A 107 -1.84 11.27 6.84
N ASN A 108 -3.00 11.36 6.17
CA ASN A 108 -4.03 10.34 6.27
C ASN A 108 -3.65 9.03 5.55
N ILE A 109 -2.70 9.07 4.62
CA ILE A 109 -2.30 7.90 3.84
C ILE A 109 -1.25 7.11 4.62
N ARG A 110 -1.70 6.01 5.23
CA ARG A 110 -0.85 5.04 5.92
C ARG A 110 -0.67 3.80 5.05
N VAL A 111 0.45 3.10 5.19
CA VAL A 111 0.84 1.94 4.38
C VAL A 111 0.92 0.70 5.26
N ILE A 112 0.27 -0.39 4.84
CA ILE A 112 0.21 -1.68 5.58
C ILE A 112 1.03 -2.79 4.91
N GLY A 113 1.64 -2.48 3.78
CA GLY A 113 2.55 -3.38 3.10
C GLY A 113 2.97 -2.85 1.74
N VAL A 114 3.88 -3.57 1.11
CA VAL A 114 4.53 -3.12 -0.12
C VAL A 114 4.92 -4.32 -0.99
N VAL A 115 4.71 -4.19 -2.29
CA VAL A 115 5.33 -5.07 -3.29
C VAL A 115 6.65 -4.46 -3.68
N VAL A 116 7.71 -5.26 -3.60
CA VAL A 116 9.08 -4.86 -3.91
C VAL A 116 9.72 -5.76 -4.96
N THR A 117 10.70 -5.21 -5.66
CA THR A 117 11.56 -5.90 -6.62
C THR A 117 13.03 -5.65 -6.29
N GLY A 118 13.90 -6.52 -6.81
CA GLY A 118 15.34 -6.49 -6.59
C GLY A 118 15.95 -7.85 -6.90
N ASP A 119 17.27 -7.95 -6.83
CA ASP A 119 17.96 -9.22 -7.01
C ASP A 119 17.91 -10.10 -5.75
N THR A 120 18.42 -11.33 -5.88
CA THR A 120 18.45 -12.29 -4.77
C THR A 120 19.21 -11.78 -3.55
N ALA A 121 20.27 -10.99 -3.74
CA ALA A 121 21.07 -10.44 -2.63
C ALA A 121 20.27 -9.39 -1.86
N SER A 122 19.66 -8.45 -2.59
CA SER A 122 18.81 -7.38 -2.06
C SER A 122 17.60 -7.95 -1.33
N MET A 123 16.95 -8.98 -1.89
CA MET A 123 15.80 -9.64 -1.24
C MET A 123 16.17 -10.35 0.06
N LYS A 124 17.40 -10.85 0.21
CA LYS A 124 17.86 -11.48 1.47
C LYS A 124 17.98 -10.45 2.60
N LEU A 125 18.21 -9.17 2.30
CA LEU A 125 18.27 -8.10 3.30
C LEU A 125 16.94 -7.89 4.04
N LEU A 126 15.83 -8.38 3.47
CA LEU A 126 14.50 -8.29 4.06
C LEU A 126 14.17 -9.46 5.02
N ARG A 127 15.08 -10.42 5.21
CA ARG A 127 14.85 -11.52 6.14
C ARG A 127 14.90 -11.02 7.59
N ASP A 128 14.02 -11.59 8.42
CA ASP A 128 13.99 -11.40 9.87
C ASP A 128 13.87 -9.94 10.33
N LYS A 129 13.32 -9.06 9.47
CA LYS A 129 13.00 -7.69 9.84
C LYS A 129 11.73 -7.67 10.68
N ASN A 130 11.82 -7.06 11.86
CA ASN A 130 10.72 -6.95 12.82
C ASN A 130 9.48 -6.22 12.27
N TYR A 131 9.66 -5.27 11.36
CA TYR A 131 8.56 -4.57 10.70
C TYR A 131 7.81 -5.42 9.66
N ILE A 132 8.29 -6.63 9.35
CA ILE A 132 7.66 -7.55 8.39
C ILE A 132 6.90 -8.62 9.17
N LYS A 133 5.57 -8.57 9.10
CA LYS A 133 4.68 -9.59 9.68
C LYS A 133 4.63 -10.86 8.83
N ALA A 134 4.58 -10.68 7.51
CA ALA A 134 4.52 -11.78 6.55
C ALA A 134 5.12 -11.35 5.22
N ALA A 135 5.71 -12.30 4.50
CA ALA A 135 6.23 -12.08 3.16
C ALA A 135 5.86 -13.24 2.24
N THR A 136 5.55 -12.94 0.99
CA THR A 136 5.38 -13.93 -0.07
C THR A 136 6.30 -13.64 -1.24
N LEU A 137 7.01 -14.66 -1.70
CA LEU A 137 7.92 -14.58 -2.84
C LEU A 137 7.22 -15.14 -4.08
N GLY A 138 6.67 -14.25 -4.91
CA GLY A 138 6.29 -14.59 -6.27
C GLY A 138 7.54 -14.71 -7.15
N ILE A 139 7.65 -15.80 -7.89
CA ILE A 139 8.70 -16.02 -8.88
C ILE A 139 8.06 -15.84 -10.26
N VAL A 140 8.67 -15.01 -11.11
CA VAL A 140 8.34 -14.98 -12.54
C VAL A 140 9.28 -15.96 -13.22
N ILE A 141 8.73 -17.10 -13.63
CA ILE A 141 9.41 -18.08 -14.48
C ILE A 141 9.11 -17.70 -15.94
N ASP A 142 10.11 -17.07 -16.55
CA ASP A 142 10.24 -16.63 -17.95
C ASP A 142 9.32 -15.52 -18.51
N LYS A 143 9.98 -14.67 -19.31
CA LYS A 143 9.37 -13.71 -20.23
C LYS A 143 8.83 -14.49 -21.42
N TYR A 144 7.51 -14.54 -21.58
CA TYR A 144 6.92 -14.80 -22.90
C TYR A 144 7.02 -13.54 -23.76
#